data_AF-W6R370-F1
#
_entry.id   AF-W6R370-F1
#
_cell.length_a   1.000
_cell.length_b   1.000
_cell.length_c   1.000
_cell.angle_alpha   90.00
_cell.angle_beta   90.00
_cell.angle_gamma   90.00
#
_symmetry.space_group_name_H-M   'P 1'
#
loop_
_entity.id
_entity.type
_entity.pdbx_description
1 polymer ?
#
loop_
_entity_poly.entity_id
_entity_poly.type
_entity_poly.pdbx_seq_one_letter_code
_entity_poly.pdbx_strand_id
1 'polypeptide(L)'
;MISLALVMPVLFLDVELPRWLANTVDLLGGMTIPLMLITLGVSLASIRVQHLGNGLVLGLLRILCGAALGWIIGWAIGLQPLAHAVLVLQSSMPVAVFNYLFAVRAGRSPEQVASLVLCSTLLAFVLIPLLLAWWIPALR
;
A
#
# COMPACT_ATOMS: atom_id res chain seq x y z
N MET A 1 2.13 11.43 -17.21
CA MET A 1 0.94 11.42 -18.08
C MET A 1 1.27 10.79 -19.42
N ILE A 2 2.37 11.17 -20.08
CA ILE A 2 2.82 10.55 -21.34
C ILE A 2 2.99 9.03 -21.22
N SER A 3 3.63 8.55 -20.14
CA SER A 3 3.81 7.11 -19.89
C SER A 3 2.48 6.34 -19.73
N LEU A 4 1.49 6.92 -19.03
CA LEU A 4 0.18 6.28 -18.83
C LEU A 4 -0.61 6.19 -20.15
N ALA A 5 -0.55 7.24 -20.96
CA ALA A 5 -1.22 7.30 -22.25
C ALA A 5 -0.63 6.30 -23.26
N LEU A 6 0.68 6.03 -23.18
CA LEU A 6 1.34 5.04 -24.04
C LEU A 6 0.99 3.59 -23.64
N VAL A 7 0.85 3.31 -22.34
CA VAL A 7 0.60 1.95 -21.82
C VAL A 7 -0.84 1.50 -22.01
N MET A 8 -1.81 2.40 -21.93
CA MET A 8 -3.24 2.07 -22.07
C MET A 8 -3.57 1.31 -23.38
N PRO A 9 -3.18 1.78 -24.58
CA PRO A 9 -3.43 1.07 -25.83
C PRO A 9 -2.78 -0.31 -25.88
N VAL A 10 -1.57 -0.44 -25.34
CA VAL A 10 -0.82 -1.72 -25.32
C VAL A 10 -1.56 -2.76 -24.48
N LEU A 11 -2.10 -2.37 -23.33
CA LEU A 11 -2.91 -3.24 -22.48
C LEU A 11 -4.27 -3.59 -23.10
N PHE A 12 -4.92 -2.63 -23.77
CA PHE A 12 -6.23 -2.87 -24.39
C PHE A 12 -6.17 -3.73 -25.65
N LEU A 13 -5.07 -3.65 -26.40
CA LEU A 13 -4.88 -4.37 -27.66
C LEU A 13 -4.09 -5.68 -27.48
N ASP A 14 -3.74 -6.04 -26.24
CA ASP A 14 -2.94 -7.21 -25.87
C ASP A 14 -1.66 -7.34 -26.73
N VAL A 15 -1.02 -6.20 -27.00
CA VAL A 15 0.12 -6.13 -27.91
C VAL A 15 1.37 -6.62 -27.18
N GLU A 16 1.91 -7.75 -27.65
CA GLU A 16 3.18 -8.26 -27.17
C GLU A 16 4.32 -7.30 -27.55
N LEU A 17 5.01 -6.76 -26.54
CA LEU A 17 6.18 -5.92 -26.78
C LEU A 17 7.34 -6.76 -27.33
N PRO A 18 8.16 -6.19 -28.24
CA PRO A 18 9.37 -6.86 -28.68
C PRO A 18 10.31 -7.10 -27.49
N ARG A 19 10.96 -8.27 -27.46
CA ARG A 19 11.73 -8.77 -26.31
C ARG A 19 12.73 -7.77 -25.72
N TRP A 20 13.40 -6.97 -26.55
CA TRP A 20 14.36 -5.97 -26.09
C TRP A 20 13.70 -4.84 -25.28
N LEU A 21 12.50 -4.43 -25.67
CA LEU A 21 11.75 -3.36 -25.00
C LEU A 21 11.10 -3.89 -23.72
N ALA A 22 10.51 -5.09 -23.78
CA ALA A 22 9.96 -5.78 -22.61
C ALA A 22 11.03 -5.94 -21.52
N ASN A 23 12.20 -6.50 -21.86
CA ASN A 23 13.30 -6.70 -20.91
C ASN A 23 13.78 -5.37 -20.29
N THR A 24 13.86 -4.30 -21.08
CA THR A 24 14.32 -2.99 -20.59
C THR A 24 13.31 -2.39 -19.62
N VAL A 25 12.02 -2.44 -19.96
CA VAL A 25 10.94 -1.95 -19.09
C VAL A 25 10.85 -2.77 -17.81
N ASP A 26 11.01 -4.09 -17.88
CA ASP A 26 11.01 -4.98 -16.71
C ASP A 26 12.17 -4.68 -15.76
N LEU A 27 13.38 -4.46 -16.30
CA LEU A 27 14.55 -4.08 -15.49
C LEU A 27 14.32 -2.72 -14.81
N LEU A 28 13.82 -1.73 -15.53
CA LEU A 28 13.51 -0.40 -14.98
C LEU A 28 12.38 -0.46 -13.94
N GLY A 29 11.33 -1.22 -14.21
CA GLY A 29 10.22 -1.46 -13.30
C GLY A 29 10.67 -2.18 -12.03
N GLY A 30 11.52 -3.20 -12.16
CA GLY A 30 12.10 -3.94 -11.04
C GLY A 30 12.93 -3.07 -10.10
N MET A 31 13.65 -2.07 -10.62
CA MET A 31 14.41 -1.12 -9.80
C MET A 31 13.54 -0.09 -9.08
N THR A 32 12.27 0.05 -9.46
CA THR A 32 11.40 1.09 -8.91
C THR A 32 11.18 0.91 -7.41
N ILE A 33 10.80 -0.31 -6.96
CA ILE A 33 10.54 -0.58 -5.53
C ILE A 33 11.80 -0.32 -4.66
N PRO A 34 12.99 -0.84 -5.00
CA PRO A 34 14.23 -0.51 -4.29
C PRO A 34 14.47 1.00 -4.17
N LEU A 35 14.32 1.75 -5.27
CA LEU A 35 14.50 3.20 -5.27
C LEU A 35 13.46 3.90 -4.38
N MET A 36 12.20 3.46 -4.39
CA MET A 36 11.18 4.01 -3.48
C MET A 36 11.57 3.80 -2.02
N LEU A 37 12.03 2.60 -1.67
CA LEU A 37 12.42 2.25 -0.30
C LEU A 37 13.67 3.01 0.15
N ILE A 38 14.67 3.18 -0.72
CA ILE A 38 15.84 4.03 -0.43
C ILE A 38 15.40 5.47 -0.20
N THR A 39 14.56 6.01 -1.07
CA THR A 39 14.09 7.41 -0.97
C THR A 39 13.28 7.63 0.30
N LEU A 40 12.43 6.67 0.67
CA LEU A 40 11.70 6.67 1.95
C LEU A 40 12.68 6.61 3.13
N GLY A 41 13.68 5.73 3.07
CA GLY A 41 14.72 5.57 4.11
C GLY A 41 15.54 6.84 4.35
N VAL A 42 15.91 7.56 3.29
CA VAL A 42 16.59 8.87 3.41
C VAL A 42 15.69 9.90 4.09
N SER A 43 14.41 9.97 3.72
CA SER A 43 13.48 10.89 4.39
C SER A 43 13.29 10.52 5.86
N LEU A 44 13.22 9.22 6.17
CA LEU A 44 13.16 8.68 7.53
C LEU A 44 14.31 9.16 8.43
N ALA A 45 15.53 9.24 7.89
CA ALA A 45 16.70 9.74 8.64
C ALA A 45 16.56 11.22 9.06
N SER A 46 15.70 11.98 8.39
CA SER A 46 15.43 13.41 8.70
C SER A 46 14.18 13.65 9.53
N ILE A 47 13.44 12.60 9.91
CA ILE A 47 12.17 12.71 10.63
C ILE A 47 12.39 13.20 12.07
N ARG A 48 11.59 14.18 12.47
CA ARG A 48 11.49 14.63 13.88
C ARG A 48 10.52 13.75 14.66
N VAL A 49 10.83 13.51 15.94
CA VAL A 49 10.04 12.66 16.87
C VAL A 49 8.55 13.04 16.91
N GLN A 50 8.22 14.34 16.79
CA GLN A 50 6.84 14.83 16.76
C GLN A 50 5.97 14.23 15.63
N HIS A 51 6.56 13.88 14.48
CA HIS A 51 5.83 13.32 13.34
C HIS A 51 5.61 11.81 13.47
N LEU A 52 6.33 11.15 14.37
CA LEU A 52 6.18 9.72 14.64
C LEU A 52 4.88 9.43 15.40
N GLY A 53 4.55 10.24 16.41
CA GLY A 53 3.29 10.10 17.16
C GLY A 53 2.06 10.26 16.27
N ASN A 54 2.04 11.33 15.47
CA ASN A 54 0.96 11.55 14.50
C ASN A 54 0.89 10.44 13.44
N GLY A 55 2.05 9.98 12.95
CA GLY A 55 2.12 8.86 12.00
C GLY A 55 1.54 7.56 12.56
N LEU A 56 1.76 7.28 13.84
CA LEU A 56 1.21 6.11 14.52
C LEU A 56 -0.31 6.19 14.68
N VAL A 57 -0.83 7.32 15.15
CA VAL A 57 -2.28 7.53 15.31
C VAL A 57 -2.99 7.45 13.96
N LEU A 58 -2.48 8.14 12.94
CA LEU A 58 -3.08 8.15 11.60
C LEU A 58 -2.95 6.79 10.91
N GLY A 59 -1.82 6.10 11.09
CA GLY A 59 -1.61 4.75 10.56
C GLY A 59 -2.56 3.74 11.18
N LEU A 60 -2.72 3.78 12.51
CA LEU A 60 -3.67 2.93 13.23
C LEU A 60 -5.11 3.21 12.78
N LEU A 61 -5.49 4.48 12.70
CA LEU A 61 -6.82 4.90 12.23
C LEU A 61 -7.07 4.39 10.81
N ARG A 62 -6.11 4.49 9.90
CA ARG A 62 -6.24 4.00 8.52
C ARG A 62 -6.48 2.48 8.45
N ILE A 63 -5.75 1.71 9.25
CA ILE A 63 -5.88 0.25 9.28
C ILE A 63 -7.23 -0.13 9.88
N LEU A 64 -7.59 0.43 11.04
CA LEU A 64 -8.83 0.12 11.74
C LEU A 64 -10.07 0.55 10.94
N CYS A 65 -10.08 1.77 10.39
CA CYS A 65 -11.17 2.24 9.54
C CYS A 65 -11.29 1.38 8.28
N GLY A 66 -10.16 0.99 7.66
CA GLY A 66 -10.15 0.08 6.51
C GLY A 66 -10.74 -1.29 6.85
N ALA A 67 -10.30 -1.89 7.96
CA ALA A 67 -10.82 -3.16 8.47
C ALA A 67 -12.33 -3.09 8.75
N ALA A 68 -12.77 -2.06 9.47
CA ALA A 68 -14.16 -1.87 9.86
C ALA A 68 -15.08 -1.68 8.65
N LEU A 69 -14.68 -0.83 7.70
CA LEU A 69 -15.44 -0.63 6.47
C LEU A 69 -15.50 -1.90 5.63
N GLY A 70 -14.36 -2.61 5.47
CA GLY A 70 -14.32 -3.90 4.78
C GLY A 70 -15.26 -4.93 5.41
N TRP A 71 -15.33 -4.96 6.74
CA TRP A 71 -16.19 -5.88 7.48
C TRP A 71 -17.67 -5.54 7.29
N ILE A 72 -18.04 -4.26 7.45
CA ILE A 72 -19.42 -3.79 7.27
C ILE A 72 -19.90 -4.07 5.85
N ILE A 73 -19.07 -3.78 4.84
CA ILE A 73 -19.41 -4.00 3.43
C ILE A 73 -19.52 -5.50 3.12
N GLY A 74 -18.57 -6.31 3.59
CA GLY A 74 -18.59 -7.75 3.38
C GLY A 74 -19.81 -8.42 4.01
N TRP A 75 -20.21 -7.94 5.19
CA TRP A 75 -21.44 -8.38 5.86
C TRP A 75 -22.70 -7.93 5.11
N ALA A 76 -22.78 -6.67 4.69
CA ALA A 76 -23.93 -6.12 3.99
C ALA A 76 -24.19 -6.78 2.64
N ILE A 77 -23.14 -7.22 1.94
CA ILE A 77 -23.22 -7.93 0.67
C ILE A 77 -23.49 -9.44 0.86
N GLY A 78 -23.31 -9.98 2.08
CA GLY A 78 -23.46 -11.40 2.35
C GLY A 78 -22.36 -12.25 1.72
N LEU A 79 -21.12 -11.77 1.74
CA LEU A 79 -19.99 -12.48 1.15
C LEU A 79 -19.73 -13.83 1.85
N GLN A 80 -19.30 -14.82 1.06
CA GLN A 80 -18.80 -16.09 1.60
C GLN A 80 -17.63 -15.83 2.58
N PRO A 81 -17.45 -16.69 3.61
CA PRO A 81 -16.45 -16.46 4.67
C PRO A 81 -15.04 -16.15 4.15
N LEU A 82 -14.59 -16.87 3.12
CA LEU A 82 -13.28 -16.65 2.51
C LEU A 82 -13.17 -15.29 1.82
N ALA A 83 -14.15 -14.92 1.00
CA ALA A 83 -14.17 -13.64 0.29
C ALA A 83 -14.25 -12.46 1.26
N HIS A 84 -15.03 -12.60 2.33
CA HIS A 84 -15.14 -11.59 3.37
C HIS A 84 -13.80 -11.43 4.12
N ALA A 85 -13.15 -12.52 4.51
CA ALA A 85 -11.83 -12.48 5.15
C ALA A 85 -10.79 -11.77 4.28
N VAL A 86 -10.74 -12.09 2.98
CA VAL A 86 -9.82 -11.45 2.02
C VAL A 86 -10.13 -9.96 1.88
N LEU A 87 -11.40 -9.57 1.78
CA LEU A 87 -11.81 -8.17 1.69
C LEU A 87 -11.34 -7.37 2.92
N VAL A 88 -11.59 -7.88 4.12
CA VAL A 88 -11.19 -7.22 5.37
C VAL A 88 -9.67 -7.12 5.46
N LEU A 89 -8.96 -8.19 5.12
CA LEU A 89 -7.50 -8.21 5.12
C LEU A 89 -6.90 -7.19 4.15
N GLN A 90 -7.39 -7.15 2.91
CA GLN A 90 -6.98 -6.18 1.89
C GLN A 90 -7.28 -4.74 2.32
N SER A 91 -8.45 -4.50 2.91
CA SER A 91 -8.87 -3.17 3.37
C SER A 91 -8.02 -2.66 4.54
N SER A 92 -7.49 -3.59 5.34
CA SER A 92 -6.60 -3.34 6.48
C SER A 92 -5.13 -3.17 6.08
N MET A 93 -4.79 -3.23 4.79
CA MET A 93 -3.41 -3.09 4.35
C MET A 93 -2.80 -1.75 4.75
N PRO A 94 -1.49 -1.72 5.09
CA PRO A 94 -0.79 -0.51 5.46
C PRO A 94 -0.70 0.47 4.30
N VAL A 95 -0.24 1.68 4.59
CA VAL A 95 -0.17 2.75 3.59
C VAL A 95 0.93 2.46 2.57
N ALA A 96 0.60 2.61 1.30
CA ALA A 96 1.52 2.37 0.20
C ALA A 96 2.68 3.39 0.19
N VAL A 97 3.90 2.87 0.00
CA VAL A 97 5.13 3.68 -0.18
C VAL A 97 4.98 4.68 -1.33
N PHE A 98 4.15 4.37 -2.34
CA PHE A 98 3.91 5.27 -3.47
C PHE A 98 3.32 6.63 -3.05
N ASN A 99 2.53 6.68 -1.97
CA ASN A 99 1.97 7.93 -1.45
C ASN A 99 3.07 8.91 -1.02
N TYR A 100 4.21 8.40 -0.56
CA TYR A 100 5.37 9.23 -0.24
C TYR A 100 5.96 9.88 -1.50
N LEU A 101 6.08 9.16 -2.62
CA LEU A 101 6.55 9.78 -3.87
C LEU A 101 5.61 10.87 -4.37
N PHE A 102 4.30 10.69 -4.21
CA PHE A 102 3.34 11.75 -4.52
C PHE A 102 3.51 12.96 -3.61
N ALA A 103 3.75 12.74 -2.32
CA ALA A 103 4.01 13.80 -1.35
C ALA A 103 5.28 14.61 -1.70
N VAL A 104 6.37 13.92 -2.07
CA VAL A 104 7.61 14.55 -2.56
C VAL A 104 7.34 15.34 -3.84
N ARG A 105 6.68 14.73 -4.82
CA ARG A 105 6.38 15.37 -6.11
C ARG A 105 5.44 16.58 -5.97
N ALA A 106 4.51 16.55 -5.03
CA ALA A 106 3.57 17.63 -4.76
C ALA A 106 4.12 18.69 -3.79
N GLY A 107 5.31 18.48 -3.20
CA GLY A 107 5.87 19.37 -2.18
C GLY A 107 5.02 19.43 -0.90
N ARG A 108 4.36 18.32 -0.53
CA ARG A 108 3.44 18.25 0.62
C ARG A 108 3.97 17.32 1.69
N SER A 109 4.63 17.90 2.70
CA SER A 109 5.08 17.22 3.94
C SER A 109 5.51 15.75 3.77
N PRO A 110 6.50 15.45 2.91
CA PRO A 110 6.94 14.09 2.63
C PRO A 110 7.41 13.35 3.89
N GLU A 111 7.94 14.05 4.89
CA GLU A 111 8.39 13.49 6.17
C GLU A 111 7.22 12.93 6.99
N GLN A 112 6.05 13.57 6.93
CA GLN A 112 4.84 13.08 7.62
C GLN A 112 4.26 11.85 6.92
N VAL A 113 4.30 11.81 5.60
CA VAL A 113 3.83 10.65 4.85
C VAL A 113 4.79 9.48 5.03
N ALA A 114 6.10 9.72 5.08
CA ALA A 114 7.11 8.72 5.39
C ALA A 114 6.92 8.13 6.80
N SER A 115 6.66 8.97 7.83
CA SER A 115 6.39 8.47 9.18
C SER A 115 5.12 7.63 9.22
N LEU A 116 4.07 8.04 8.53
CA LEU A 116 2.80 7.31 8.46
C LEU A 116 2.97 5.94 7.79
N VAL A 117 3.69 5.89 6.66
CA VAL A 117 4.02 4.62 5.97
C VAL A 117 4.78 3.69 6.91
N LEU A 118 5.86 4.15 7.54
CA LEU A 118 6.63 3.34 8.49
C LEU A 118 5.78 2.86 9.67
N CYS A 119 5.06 3.76 10.33
CA CYS A 119 4.27 3.39 11.49
C CYS A 119 3.17 2.39 11.12
N SER A 120 2.51 2.59 9.97
CA SER A 120 1.47 1.65 9.50
C SER A 120 2.05 0.28 9.16
N THR A 121 3.24 0.19 8.55
CA THR A 121 3.88 -1.10 8.26
C THR A 121 4.33 -1.80 9.53
N LEU A 122 4.87 -1.08 10.52
CA LEU A 122 5.20 -1.65 11.83
C LEU A 122 3.95 -2.14 12.57
N LEU A 123 2.86 -1.37 12.56
CA LEU A 123 1.58 -1.80 13.15
C LEU A 123 1.02 -3.04 12.44
N ALA A 124 1.18 -3.13 11.12
CA ALA A 124 0.70 -4.26 10.32
C ALA A 124 1.37 -5.59 10.73
N PHE A 125 2.64 -5.58 11.19
CA PHE A 125 3.28 -6.80 11.71
C PHE A 125 2.54 -7.42 12.89
N VAL A 126 1.79 -6.64 13.66
CA VAL A 126 0.99 -7.12 14.79
C VAL A 126 -0.48 -7.29 14.40
N LEU A 127 -1.06 -6.30 13.71
CA LEU A 127 -2.49 -6.26 13.38
C LEU A 127 -2.89 -7.32 12.35
N ILE A 128 -2.05 -7.58 11.33
CA ILE A 128 -2.39 -8.56 10.29
C ILE A 128 -2.44 -9.99 10.86
N PRO A 129 -1.43 -10.47 11.61
CA PRO A 129 -1.53 -11.78 12.26
C PRO A 129 -2.70 -11.89 13.22
N LEU A 130 -3.02 -10.83 13.96
CA LEU A 130 -4.17 -10.80 14.87
C LEU A 130 -5.50 -10.95 14.12
N LEU A 131 -5.66 -10.21 13.01
CA LEU A 131 -6.80 -10.33 12.11
C LEU A 131 -6.93 -11.74 11.53
N LEU A 132 -5.82 -12.32 11.06
CA LEU A 132 -5.81 -13.68 10.55
C LEU A 132 -6.17 -14.70 11.63
N ALA A 133 -5.61 -14.59 12.83
CA ALA A 133 -5.92 -15.49 13.95
C ALA A 133 -7.41 -15.46 14.32
N TRP A 134 -8.09 -14.32 14.14
CA TRP A 134 -9.51 -14.20 14.38
C TRP A 134 -10.38 -14.76 13.24
N TRP A 135 -9.93 -14.66 12.00
CA TRP A 135 -10.66 -15.16 10.83
C TRP A 135 -10.45 -16.66 10.53
N ILE A 136 -9.26 -17.22 10.84
CA ILE A 136 -8.94 -18.63 10.61
C ILE A 136 -9.98 -19.60 11.22
N PRO A 137 -10.46 -19.40 12.47
CA PRO A 137 -11.51 -20.22 13.05
C PRO A 137 -12.85 -20.16 12.29
N ALA A 138 -13.17 -19.02 11.69
CA ALA A 138 -14.42 -18.80 10.93
C ALA A 138 -14.36 -19.37 9.49
N LEU A 139 -13.18 -19.81 9.03
CA LEU A 139 -12.95 -20.39 7.71
C LEU A 139 -12.99 -21.93 7.71
N ARG A 140 -13.06 -22.56 8.88
CA ARG A 140 -13.21 -24.02 9.04
C ARG A 140 -14.69 -24.40 9.06
#